data_AF-A0A6I3WRC6-F1
#
_entry.id   AF-A0A6I3WRC6-F1
#
_cell.length_a   1.000
_cell.length_b   1.000
_cell.length_c   1.000
_cell.angle_alpha   90.00
_cell.angle_beta   90.00
_cell.angle_gamma   90.00
#
_symmetry.space_group_name_H-M   'P 1'
#
loop_
_entity.id
_entity.type
_entity.pdbx_description
1 polymer ?
#
loop_
_entity_poly.entity_id
_entity_poly.type
_entity_poly.pdbx_seq_one_letter_code
_entity_poly.pdbx_strand_id
1 'polypeptide(L)'
;MTAPGADREGRLISTMLDVMLAGLCDPPRFRRGRDYARQGAVIDLVVTPGRATAQVQGSRAKPYTVTIRATQQDAGDRLATLVPGRDEVNF
;
A
#
# COMPACT_ATOMS: atom_id res chain seq x y z
N MET A 1 14.24 23.20 -14.26
CA MET A 1 13.51 23.98 -13.23
C MET A 1 12.13 23.37 -13.11
N THR A 2 11.99 22.30 -12.31
CA THR A 2 10.75 21.52 -12.18
C THR A 2 9.81 22.23 -11.21
N ALA A 3 8.54 22.38 -11.58
CA ALA A 3 7.55 23.18 -10.85
C ALA A 3 7.34 22.69 -9.39
N PRO A 4 7.28 23.60 -8.40
CA PRO A 4 7.18 23.29 -6.95
C PRO A 4 5.76 22.84 -6.50
N GLY A 5 4.99 22.20 -7.38
CA GLY A 5 3.61 21.77 -7.11
C GLY A 5 3.40 20.25 -7.10
N ALA A 6 4.24 19.49 -7.81
CA ALA A 6 4.09 18.03 -7.95
C ALA A 6 4.32 17.26 -6.64
N ASP A 7 5.06 17.84 -5.69
CA ASP A 7 5.36 17.26 -4.40
C ASP A 7 4.18 17.32 -3.43
N ARG A 8 3.31 18.33 -3.54
CA ARG A 8 2.16 18.52 -2.64
C ARG A 8 1.04 17.55 -2.98
N GLU A 9 0.73 17.39 -4.26
CA GLU A 9 -0.30 16.47 -4.76
C GLU A 9 0.08 15.00 -4.51
N GLY A 10 1.34 14.64 -4.75
CA GLY A 10 1.87 13.31 -4.42
C GLY A 10 1.78 12.97 -2.92
N ARG A 11 2.09 13.95 -2.04
CA ARG A 11 1.93 13.79 -0.58
C ARG A 11 0.46 13.68 -0.16
N LEU A 12 -0.45 14.38 -0.81
CA LEU A 12 -1.88 14.29 -0.53
C LEU A 12 -2.43 12.91 -0.89
N ILE A 13 -2.10 12.41 -2.08
CA ILE A 13 -2.52 11.06 -2.52
C ILE A 13 -1.95 9.99 -1.58
N SER A 14 -0.67 10.07 -1.22
CA SER A 14 -0.08 9.08 -0.30
C SER A 14 -0.73 9.13 1.08
N THR A 15 -1.06 10.31 1.57
CA THR A 15 -1.68 10.49 2.89
C THR A 15 -3.13 9.99 2.88
N MET A 16 -3.91 10.30 1.84
CA MET A 16 -5.26 9.78 1.68
C MET A 16 -5.26 8.25 1.60
N LEU A 17 -4.32 7.66 0.85
CA LEU A 17 -4.19 6.22 0.73
C LEU A 17 -3.80 5.57 2.08
N ASP A 18 -2.85 6.16 2.83
CA ASP A 18 -2.50 5.72 4.18
C ASP A 18 -3.72 5.74 5.13
N VAL A 19 -4.52 6.81 5.08
CA VAL A 19 -5.74 6.96 5.91
C VAL A 19 -6.80 5.94 5.53
N MET A 20 -7.07 5.75 4.23
CA MET A 20 -8.02 4.75 3.76
C MET A 20 -7.60 3.34 4.18
N LEU A 21 -6.33 2.97 3.95
CA LEU A 21 -5.82 1.66 4.35
C LEU A 21 -5.89 1.42 5.86
N ALA A 22 -5.65 2.45 6.68
CA ALA A 22 -5.79 2.34 8.13
C ALA A 22 -7.21 1.99 8.58
N GLY A 23 -8.25 2.38 7.81
CA GLY A 23 -9.65 2.03 8.06
C GLY A 23 -10.06 0.64 7.54
N LEU A 24 -9.34 0.08 6.56
CA LEU A 24 -9.67 -1.19 5.91
C LEU A 24 -8.87 -2.39 6.43
N CYS A 25 -7.70 -2.13 7.02
CA CYS A 25 -6.75 -3.17 7.44
C CYS A 25 -6.78 -3.38 8.96
N ASP A 26 -6.35 -4.57 9.40
CA ASP A 26 -6.06 -4.83 10.81
C ASP A 26 -4.95 -3.87 11.30
N PRO A 27 -5.19 -3.02 12.31
CA PRO A 27 -4.27 -1.95 12.68
C PRO A 27 -2.86 -2.44 13.07
N PRO A 28 -2.70 -3.51 13.88
CA PRO A 28 -1.39 -4.08 14.16
C PRO A 28 -0.62 -4.53 12.91
N ARG A 29 -1.29 -5.18 11.95
CA ARG A 29 -0.67 -5.67 10.72
C ARG A 29 -0.29 -4.53 9.78
N PHE A 30 -1.13 -3.50 9.64
CA PHE A 30 -0.83 -2.34 8.80
C PHE A 30 0.39 -1.57 9.30
N ARG A 31 0.48 -1.31 10.61
CA ARG A 31 1.63 -0.63 11.22
C ARG A 31 2.95 -1.38 10.95
N ARG A 32 2.98 -2.69 11.24
CA ARG A 32 4.17 -3.52 10.99
C ARG A 32 4.55 -3.57 9.52
N GLY A 33 3.58 -3.71 8.62
CA GLY A 33 3.83 -3.70 7.17
C GLY A 33 4.51 -2.40 6.73
N ARG A 34 4.03 -1.26 7.23
CA ARG A 34 4.64 0.05 6.95
C ARG A 34 6.04 0.17 7.53
N ASP A 35 6.27 -0.32 8.75
CA ASP A 35 7.59 -0.30 9.38
C ASP A 35 8.59 -1.18 8.61
N TYR A 36 8.19 -2.37 8.16
CA TYR A 36 9.04 -3.23 7.33
C TYR A 36 9.42 -2.57 6.01
N ALA A 37 8.48 -1.89 5.35
CA ALA A 37 8.77 -1.15 4.13
C ALA A 37 9.73 0.02 4.38
N ARG A 38 9.49 0.80 5.44
CA ARG A 38 10.34 1.96 5.80
C ARG A 38 11.75 1.57 6.22
N GLN A 39 11.90 0.42 6.86
CA GLN A 39 13.20 -0.11 7.28
C GLN A 39 13.98 -0.77 6.13
N GLY A 40 13.40 -0.87 4.93
CA GLY A 40 14.02 -1.58 3.80
C GLY A 40 14.07 -3.10 3.99
N ALA A 41 13.24 -3.66 4.88
CA ALA A 41 13.17 -5.10 5.10
C ALA A 41 12.58 -5.86 3.90
N VAL A 42 11.81 -5.17 3.05
CA VAL A 42 11.32 -5.68 1.77
C VAL A 42 12.25 -5.18 0.68
N ILE A 43 13.10 -6.06 0.16
CA ILE A 43 14.12 -5.74 -0.84
C ILE A 43 13.49 -5.60 -2.23
N ASP A 44 12.56 -6.51 -2.55
CA ASP A 44 11.85 -6.54 -3.82
C ASP A 44 10.42 -7.06 -3.58
N LEU A 45 9.45 -6.56 -4.34
CA LEU A 45 8.04 -6.91 -4.26
C LEU A 45 7.40 -6.89 -5.63
N VAL A 46 6.98 -8.06 -6.09
CA VAL A 46 6.21 -8.24 -7.33
C VAL A 46 4.78 -8.62 -6.98
N VAL A 47 3.83 -7.78 -7.40
CA VAL A 47 2.40 -8.03 -7.23
C VAL A 47 1.77 -8.33 -8.58
N THR A 48 1.07 -9.45 -8.65
CA THR A 48 0.27 -9.92 -9.79
C THR A 48 -1.14 -10.21 -9.31
N PRO A 49 -2.16 -10.26 -10.19
CA PRO A 49 -3.51 -10.62 -9.78
C PRO A 49 -3.54 -11.93 -8.98
N GLY A 50 -4.04 -11.86 -7.74
CA GLY A 50 -4.14 -13.02 -6.82
C GLY A 50 -2.82 -13.49 -6.18
N ARG A 51 -1.68 -12.84 -6.45
CA ARG A 51 -0.37 -13.25 -5.89
C ARG A 51 0.58 -12.08 -5.67
N ALA A 52 1.14 -12.00 -4.47
CA ALA A 52 2.28 -11.12 -4.16
C ALA A 52 3.50 -11.97 -3.80
N THR A 53 4.65 -11.69 -4.40
CA THR A 53 5.93 -12.35 -4.11
C THR A 53 6.95 -11.29 -3.71
N ALA A 54 7.65 -11.51 -2.61
CA ALA A 54 8.62 -10.56 -2.08
C ALA A 54 9.93 -11.24 -1.69
N GLN A 55 11.06 -10.54 -1.86
CA GLN A 55 12.31 -10.85 -1.18
C GLN A 55 12.41 -10.04 0.10
N VAL A 56 12.57 -10.73 1.23
CA VAL A 56 12.54 -10.11 2.56
C VAL A 56 13.84 -10.39 3.29
N GLN A 57 14.42 -9.34 3.86
CA GLN A 57 15.48 -9.42 4.85
C GLN A 57 14.87 -9.30 6.25
N GLY A 58 14.78 -10.44 6.93
CA GLY A 58 14.35 -10.51 8.34
C GLY A 58 15.52 -10.77 9.27
N SER A 59 15.27 -11.52 10.35
CA SER A 59 16.31 -11.96 11.29
C SER A 59 17.26 -13.02 10.73
N ARG A 60 17.01 -13.54 9.52
CA ARG A 60 17.83 -14.57 8.90
C ARG A 60 19.09 -13.97 8.29
N ALA A 61 20.18 -14.75 8.28
CA ALA A 61 21.45 -14.33 7.71
C ALA A 61 21.40 -14.08 6.18
N LYS A 62 20.41 -14.63 5.49
CA LYS A 62 20.18 -14.44 4.05
C LYS A 62 18.74 -14.01 3.80
N PRO A 63 18.49 -13.16 2.79
CA PRO A 63 17.14 -12.85 2.33
C PRO A 63 16.36 -14.12 1.98
N TYR A 64 15.05 -14.08 2.18
CA TYR A 64 14.17 -15.20 1.85
C TYR A 64 12.94 -14.73 1.08
N THR A 65 12.44 -15.62 0.22
CA THR A 65 11.27 -15.36 -0.62
C THR A 65 9.99 -15.69 0.13
N VAL A 66 9.03 -14.76 0.11
CA VAL A 66 7.68 -14.93 0.64
C VAL A 66 6.69 -14.80 -0.51
N THR A 67 5.76 -15.74 -0.62
CA THR A 67 4.65 -15.65 -1.56
C THR A 67 3.33 -15.69 -0.81
N ILE A 68 2.54 -14.63 -0.96
CA ILE A 68 1.16 -14.56 -0.48
C ILE A 68 0.24 -14.80 -1.67
N ARG A 69 -0.72 -15.71 -1.49
CA ARG A 69 -1.80 -15.95 -2.46
C ARG A 69 -3.07 -15.39 -1.87
N ALA A 70 -3.72 -14.50 -2.61
CA ALA A 70 -5.04 -14.01 -2.27
C ALA A 70 -6.03 -14.63 -3.26
N THR A 71 -7.14 -15.14 -2.76
CA THR A 71 -8.30 -15.40 -3.61
C THR A 71 -8.72 -14.07 -4.21
N GLN A 72 -8.91 -14.02 -5.52
CA GLN A 72 -9.42 -12.82 -6.20
C GLN A 72 -10.84 -12.56 -5.66
N GLN A 73 -10.96 -11.68 -4.67
CA GLN A 73 -12.21 -11.06 -4.34
C GLN A 73 -12.41 -9.88 -5.30
N ASP A 74 -13.65 -9.63 -5.67
CA ASP A 74 -14.10 -8.45 -6.43
C ASP A 74 -13.82 -7.17 -5.62
N ALA A 75 -12.54 -6.80 -5.50
CA ALA A 75 -12.08 -5.65 -4.73
C ALA A 75 -12.43 -4.34 -5.42
N GLY A 76 -12.68 -4.38 -6.74
CA GLY A 76 -13.08 -3.21 -7.52
C GLY A 76 -14.37 -2.58 -7.02
N ASP A 77 -15.31 -3.39 -6.51
CA ASP A 77 -16.62 -2.92 -6.07
C ASP A 77 -16.58 -2.18 -4.71
N ARG A 78 -15.66 -2.58 -3.82
CA ARG A 78 -15.49 -1.97 -2.49
C ARG A 78 -14.60 -0.73 -2.47
N LEU A 79 -13.62 -0.66 -3.37
CA LEU A 79 -12.76 0.52 -3.52
C LEU A 79 -13.54 1.71 -4.08
N ALA A 80 -14.47 1.45 -5.01
CA ALA A 80 -15.34 2.47 -5.58
C ALA A 80 -16.25 3.14 -4.53
N THR A 81 -16.64 2.41 -3.48
CA THR A 81 -17.48 2.94 -2.39
C THR A 81 -16.73 3.87 -1.44
N LEU A 82 -15.39 3.87 -1.48
CA LEU A 82 -14.53 4.60 -0.54
C LEU A 82 -13.87 5.83 -1.18
N VAL A 83 -13.89 5.92 -2.51
CA VAL A 83 -13.52 7.15 -3.22
C VAL A 83 -14.77 8.02 -3.25
N PRO A 84 -14.82 9.15 -2.50
CA PRO A 84 -15.93 10.06 -2.61
C PRO A 84 -16.08 10.48 -4.07
N GLY A 85 -17.32 10.51 -4.57
CA GLY A 85 -17.60 10.94 -5.93
C GLY A 85 -17.02 12.33 -6.15
N ARG A 86 -16.61 12.65 -7.39
CA ARG A 86 -16.12 14.01 -7.72
C ARG A 86 -17.10 15.12 -7.31
N ASP A 87 -18.38 14.79 -7.17
CA ASP A 87 -19.45 15.69 -6.78
C ASP A 87 -19.61 15.83 -5.24
N GLU A 88 -18.91 15.01 -4.45
CA GLU A 88 -18.96 15.00 -2.97
C GLU A 88 -17.77 15.76 -2.33
N VAL A 89 -16.71 16.03 -3.11
CA VAL A 89 -15.54 16.81 -2.69
C VAL A 89 -15.72 18.26 -3.12
N ASN A 90 -16.37 19.06 -2.28
CA ASN A 90 -16.41 20.51 -2.44
C ASN A 90 -15.03 21.09 -2.05
N PHE A 91 -14.34 21.71 -3.01
CA PHE A 91 -13.11 22.48 -2.76
C PHE A 91 -13.42 23.90 -2.28
#